data_AF-A0A7Y4T7M7-F1
#
_entry.id   AF-A0A7Y4T7M7-F1
#
_cell.length_a   1.000
_cell.length_b   1.000
_cell.length_c   1.000
_cell.angle_alpha   90.00
_cell.angle_beta   90.00
_cell.angle_gamma   90.00
#
_symmetry.space_group_name_H-M   'P 1'
#
loop_
_entity.id
_entity.type
_entity.pdbx_description
1 polymer ?
#
loop_
_entity_poly.entity_id
_entity_poly.type
_entity_poly.pdbx_seq_one_letter_code
_entity_poly.pdbx_strand_id
1 'polypeptide(L)' 'MLRRAIEAIIDGCEALSTFPARGRLRDDGSRQLVIPFGVSAYIARYRLDEELDQAVILRTQHAREQER' A
#
# COMPACT_ATOMS: atom_id res chain seq x y z
N MET A 1 7.49 18.95 0.28
CA MET A 1 6.33 18.17 0.77
C MET A 1 6.06 16.96 -0.12
N LEU A 2 5.86 17.16 -1.43
CA LEU A 2 5.66 16.08 -2.41
C LEU A 2 6.77 15.01 -2.40
N ARG A 3 8.04 15.43 -2.40
CA ARG A 3 9.19 14.50 -2.35
C ARG A 3 9.11 13.52 -1.17
N ARG A 4 8.84 14.03 0.04
CA ARG A 4 8.72 13.21 1.24
C ARG A 4 7.53 12.25 1.18
N ALA A 5 6.45 12.64 0.52
CA ALA A 5 5.29 11.76 0.33
C ALA A 5 5.63 10.61 -0.62
N ILE A 6 6.32 10.90 -1.73
CA ILE A 6 6.79 9.89 -2.68
C ILE A 6 7.74 8.92 -1.98
N GLU A 7 8.72 9.43 -1.23
CA GLU A 7 9.66 8.60 -0.45
C GLU A 7 8.91 7.68 0.52
N ALA A 8 7.97 8.20 1.30
CA ALA A 8 7.17 7.37 2.22
C ALA A 8 6.37 6.27 1.50
N ILE A 9 5.80 6.58 0.32
CA ILE A 9 5.07 5.60 -0.49
C ILE A 9 6.01 4.51 -1.00
N ILE A 10 7.19 4.89 -1.53
CA ILE A 10 8.20 3.95 -2.02
C ILE A 10 8.66 3.04 -0.88
N ASP A 11 9.11 3.60 0.24
CA ASP A 11 9.57 2.83 1.40
C ASP A 11 8.49 1.86 1.91
N GLY A 12 7.23 2.32 1.95
CA GLY A 12 6.10 1.51 2.35
C GLY A 12 5.86 0.31 1.41
N CYS A 13 5.96 0.54 0.10
CA CYS A 13 5.82 -0.48 -0.93
C CYS A 13 7.02 -1.43 -1.00
N GLU A 14 8.25 -0.94 -0.82
CA GLU A 14 9.45 -1.78 -0.79
C GLU A 14 9.41 -2.82 0.34
N ALA A 15 8.80 -2.48 1.47
CA ALA A 15 8.58 -3.43 2.56
C ALA A 15 7.70 -4.64 2.16
N LEU A 16 6.92 -4.54 1.07
CA LEU A 16 6.14 -5.66 0.54
C LEU A 16 7.01 -6.71 -0.16
N SER A 17 8.23 -6.35 -0.60
CA SER A 17 9.20 -7.32 -1.13
C SER A 17 9.71 -8.30 -0.06
N THR A 18 9.55 -7.95 1.22
CA THR A 18 9.94 -8.81 2.35
C THR A 18 8.72 -9.37 3.08
N PHE A 19 7.65 -8.59 3.20
CA PHE A 19 6.44 -8.98 3.92
C PHE A 19 5.19 -8.75 3.07
N PRO A 20 5.02 -9.50 1.97
CA PRO A 20 3.92 -9.28 1.03
C PRO A 20 2.54 -9.51 1.65
N ALA A 21 2.44 -10.34 2.70
CA ALA A 21 1.18 -10.61 3.39
C ALA A 21 0.76 -9.54 4.43
N ARG A 22 1.59 -8.52 4.71
CA ARG A 22 1.38 -7.58 5.83
C ARG A 22 0.17 -6.65 5.67
N GLY A 23 -0.29 -6.44 4.45
CA GLY A 23 -1.49 -5.66 4.17
C GLY A 23 -2.76 -6.40 4.59
N ARG A 24 -3.73 -5.64 5.10
CA ARG A 24 -5.03 -6.16 5.51
C ARG A 24 -5.79 -6.71 4.30
N LEU A 25 -6.11 -8.00 4.31
CA LEU A 25 -6.94 -8.62 3.29
C LEU A 25 -8.36 -8.06 3.33
N ARG A 26 -8.95 -7.88 2.14
CA ARG A 26 -10.32 -7.42 1.92
C ARG A 26 -11.14 -8.50 1.23
N ASP A 27 -12.46 -8.31 1.28
CA ASP A 27 -13.44 -9.24 0.71
C ASP A 27 -13.29 -9.44 -0.80
N ASP A 28 -12.72 -8.45 -1.51
CA ASP A 28 -12.47 -8.52 -2.96
C ASP A 28 -11.10 -9.14 -3.33
N GLY A 29 -10.45 -9.80 -2.36
CA GLY A 29 -9.14 -10.44 -2.51
C GLY A 29 -7.97 -9.47 -2.63
N SER A 30 -8.20 -8.16 -2.62
CA SER A 30 -7.13 -7.17 -2.53
C SER A 30 -6.65 -6.99 -1.09
N ARG A 31 -5.46 -6.45 -0.93
CA ARG A 31 -4.87 -6.09 0.36
C ARG A 31 -4.68 -4.58 0.44
N GLN A 32 -4.81 -4.04 1.65
CA GLN A 32 -4.53 -2.64 1.94
C GLN A 32 -3.33 -2.52 2.87
N LEU A 33 -2.32 -1.80 2.40
CA LEU A 33 -1.21 -1.36 3.20
C LEU A 33 -1.43 0.11 3.61
N VAL A 34 -1.42 0.36 4.92
CA VAL A 34 -1.41 1.70 5.48
C VAL A 34 0.03 2.18 5.58
N ILE A 35 0.34 3.31 4.95
CA ILE A 35 1.66 3.95 4.92
C ILE A 35 1.56 5.26 5.70
N PRO A 36 2.06 5.33 6.95
CA PRO A 36 1.97 6.53 7.77
C PRO A 36 2.66 7.74 7.12
N PHE A 37 2.02 8.91 7.14
CA PHE A 37 2.61 10.14 6.62
C PHE A 37 2.07 11.39 7.33
N GLY A 38 2.90 12.02 8.16
CA GLY A 38 2.54 13.22 8.92
C GLY A 38 1.35 12.95 9.86
N VAL A 39 0.28 13.74 9.73
CA VAL A 39 -0.96 13.62 10.51
C VAL A 39 -2.00 12.69 9.87
N SER A 40 -1.61 11.87 8.88
CA SER A 40 -2.49 11.02 8.08
C SER A 40 -1.73 9.77 7.61
N ALA A 41 -2.21 9.15 6.54
CA ALA A 41 -1.55 8.07 5.83
C ALA A 41 -1.84 8.12 4.33
N TYR A 42 -1.02 7.41 3.56
CA TYR A 42 -1.38 6.89 2.24
C TYR A 42 -1.84 5.43 2.38
N ILE A 43 -2.72 5.00 1.48
CA ILE A 43 -3.22 3.64 1.39
C ILE A 43 -2.78 3.07 0.05
N ALA A 44 -1.89 2.07 0.08
CA ALA A 44 -1.55 1.29 -1.10
C ALA A 44 -2.47 0.06 -1.15
N ARG A 45 -3.27 -0.05 -2.21
CA ARG A 45 -4.07 -1.23 -2.51
C ARG A 45 -3.28 -2.11 -3.45
N TYR A 46 -3.16 -3.39 -3.14
CA TYR A 46 -2.38 -4.33 -3.94
C TYR A 46 -3.03 -5.71 -3.95
N ARG A 47 -2.57 -6.58 -4.83
CA ARG A 47 -2.84 -8.03 -4.77
C ARG A 47 -1.53 -8.75 -4.52
N LEU A 48 -1.61 -9.84 -3.78
CA LEU A 48 -0.49 -10.77 -3.64
C LEU A 48 -0.73 -11.91 -4.63
N ASP A 49 0.19 -12.08 -5.55
CA ASP A 49 0.33 -13.30 -6.33
C ASP A 49 1.11 -14.30 -5.48
N GLU A 50 0.43 -15.32 -4.96
CA GLU A 50 1.04 -16.31 -4.06
C GLU A 50 1.96 -17.29 -4.81
N GLU A 51 1.77 -17.47 -6.12
CA GLU A 51 2.63 -18.36 -6.93
C GLU A 51 3.97 -17.69 -7.24
N LEU A 52 3.94 -16.38 -7.51
CA LEU A 52 5.13 -15.59 -7.83
C LEU A 52 5.75 -14.88 -6.63
N ASP A 53 5.13 -14.97 -5.44
CA ASP A 53 5.46 -14.22 -4.22
C ASP A 53 5.62 -12.70 -4.48
N GLN A 54 4.71 -12.15 -5.29
CA GLN A 54 4.79 -10.77 -5.77
C GLN A 54 3.59 -9.94 -5.34
N ALA A 55 3.87 -8.75 -4.81
CA ALA A 55 2.87 -7.73 -4.54
C ALA A 55 2.69 -6.80 -5.75
N VAL A 56 1.51 -6.83 -6.37
CA VAL A 56 1.16 -5.95 -7.49
C VAL A 56 0.33 -4.78 -6.98
N ILE A 57 0.91 -3.59 -6.99
CA ILE A 57 0.22 -2.35 -6.56
C ILE A 57 -0.86 -1.98 -7.59
N LEU A 58 -2.11 -1.88 -7.13
CA LEU A 58 -3.27 -1.51 -7.94
C LEU A 58 -3.52 0.01 -7.93
N ARG A 59 -3.44 0.62 -6.74
CA ARG A 59 -3.59 2.07 -6.57
C ARG A 59 -2.94 2.54 -5.28
N THR A 60 -2.52 3.79 -5.26
CA THR A 60 -2.12 4.50 -4.04
C THR A 60 -2.97 5.76 -3.92
N GLN A 61 -3.59 5.96 -2.76
CA GLN A 61 -4.47 7.09 -2.49
C GLN A 61 -4.19 7.67 -1.10
N HIS A 62 -4.41 8.96 -0.89
CA HIS A 62 -4.29 9.54 0.45
C HIS A 62 -5.49 9.11 1.31
N ALA A 63 -5.31 8.80 2.60
CA ALA A 63 -6.38 8.27 3.46
C ALA A 63 -7.57 9.23 3.67
N ARG A 64 -7.41 10.51 3.31
CA ARG A 64 -8.50 11.50 3.34
C ARG A 64 -9.28 11.59 2.02
N GLU A 65 -8.78 10.98 0.97
CA GLU A 65 -9.51 10.84 -0.29
C GLU A 65 -10.60 9.78 -0.06
N GLN A 66 -11.85 10.10 -0.39
CA GLN A 66 -12.96 9.18 -0.17
C GLN A 66 -12.76 7.92 -1.04
N GLU A 67 -12.93 6.74 -0.46
CA GLU A 67 -13.06 5.50 -1.23
C GLU A 67 -14.33 5.60 -2.08
N ARG A 68 -14.19 6.01 -3.35
CA ARG A 68 -15.16 5.69 -4.40
C ARG A 68 -14.72 4.44 -5.15
#